data_AF-A0A444V0X8-F1
#
_entry.id   AF-A0A444V0X8-F1
#
_cell.length_a   1.000
_cell.length_b   1.000
_cell.length_c   1.000
_cell.angle_alpha   90.00
_cell.angle_beta   90.00
_cell.angle_gamma   90.00
#
_symmetry.space_group_name_H-M   'P 1'
#
loop_
_entity.id
_entity.type
_entity.pdbx_description
1 polymer ?
#
loop_
_entity_poly.entity_id
_entity_poly.type
_entity_poly.pdbx_seq_one_letter_code
_entity_poly.pdbx_strand_id
1 'polypeptide(L)'
;MHASTAITSLFSFTSPAVKKLLGWKQGDEEEKWAEKAVDSLVKKLKKKKGAMEDLERALSSPGQPSKCVTIPRSLDGRLQVSHRKGLPHVIYCRVWRWPDLQSHHELKAMECCEFPFGAKQKDICINPYHYRRVETPAETPPPPYSMAEAVTNDDVKPMDSSNQNMLILSAPQRGTSLTSTIPE
;
A
#
# COMPACT_ATOMS: atom_id res chain seq x y z
N MET A 1 27.40 42.19 -8.82
CA MET A 1 27.73 40.95 -9.54
C MET A 1 28.14 39.88 -8.54
N HIS A 2 27.19 39.10 -8.04
CA HIS A 2 27.46 37.94 -7.18
C HIS A 2 26.92 36.71 -7.90
N ALA A 3 27.80 36.05 -8.66
CA ALA A 3 27.55 34.72 -9.20
C ALA A 3 27.85 33.72 -8.08
N SER A 4 26.84 33.30 -7.33
CA SER A 4 26.93 32.14 -6.46
C SER A 4 26.76 30.89 -7.33
N THR A 5 27.88 30.39 -7.85
CA THR A 5 27.95 29.12 -8.59
C THR A 5 27.72 27.97 -7.61
N ALA A 6 26.47 27.51 -7.49
CA ALA A 6 26.16 26.26 -6.80
C ALA A 6 26.50 25.08 -7.73
N ILE A 7 27.78 24.72 -7.79
CA ILE A 7 28.25 23.44 -8.35
C ILE A 7 27.96 22.29 -7.37
N THR A 8 26.70 22.01 -7.07
CA THR A 8 26.29 20.93 -6.18
C THR A 8 25.50 19.84 -6.90
N SER A 9 25.90 19.48 -8.12
CA SER A 9 25.24 18.38 -8.85
C SER A 9 26.12 17.69 -9.89
N LEU A 10 27.31 17.20 -9.50
CA LEU A 10 28.17 16.43 -10.44
C LEU A 10 28.42 14.96 -10.06
N PHE A 11 27.95 14.46 -8.92
CA PHE A 11 28.18 13.05 -8.54
C PHE A 11 26.99 12.34 -7.90
N SER A 12 25.78 12.51 -8.44
CA SER A 12 24.75 11.47 -8.25
C SER A 12 25.12 10.29 -9.15
N PHE A 13 25.81 9.30 -8.56
CA PHE A 13 26.22 8.05 -9.21
C PHE A 13 25.01 7.13 -9.47
N THR A 14 24.00 7.64 -10.17
CA THR A 14 22.88 6.83 -10.64
C THR A 14 23.32 6.01 -11.85
N SER A 15 22.99 4.71 -11.84
CA SER A 15 23.26 3.82 -12.96
C SER A 15 22.63 4.38 -14.25
N PRO A 16 23.26 4.23 -15.43
CA PRO A 16 22.67 4.70 -16.70
C PRO A 16 21.23 4.23 -16.94
N ALA A 17 20.91 3.01 -16.48
CA ALA A 17 19.55 2.45 -16.49
C ALA A 17 18.56 3.27 -15.65
N VAL A 18 18.98 3.74 -14.47
CA VAL A 18 18.15 4.58 -13.58
C VAL A 18 17.90 5.93 -14.22
N LYS A 19 18.95 6.57 -14.78
CA LYS A 19 18.80 7.84 -15.51
C LYS A 19 17.84 7.71 -16.69
N LYS A 20 17.97 6.63 -17.47
CA LYS A 20 17.07 6.34 -18.58
C LYS A 20 15.63 6.19 -18.11
N LEU A 21 15.40 5.38 -17.07
CA LEU A 21 14.06 5.17 -16.49
C LEU A 21 13.42 6.42 -15.89
N LEU A 22 14.23 7.31 -15.30
CA LEU A 22 13.79 8.59 -14.78
C LEU A 22 13.43 9.59 -15.89
N GLY A 23 13.98 9.43 -17.10
CA GLY A 23 13.58 10.22 -18.27
C GLY A 23 12.11 10.07 -18.67
N TRP A 24 11.42 9.01 -18.23
CA TRP A 24 9.97 8.82 -18.42
C TRP A 24 9.14 9.15 -17.17
N LYS A 25 9.75 9.62 -16.08
CA LYS A 25 9.04 10.00 -14.85
C LYS A 25 8.05 11.13 -15.15
N GLN A 26 6.89 11.09 -14.49
CA GLN A 26 5.90 12.16 -14.51
C GLN A 26 6.04 13.06 -13.26
N GLY A 27 5.87 14.36 -13.45
CA GLY A 27 6.01 15.39 -12.40
C GLY A 27 7.45 15.60 -11.92
N ASP A 28 7.65 16.68 -11.19
CA ASP A 28 8.91 17.13 -10.57
C ASP A 28 8.90 16.93 -9.05
N GLU A 29 7.74 17.13 -8.43
CA GLU A 29 7.52 16.82 -7.01
C GLU A 29 7.99 15.39 -6.70
N GLU A 30 8.77 15.25 -5.61
CA GLU A 30 9.28 13.96 -5.10
C GLU A 30 10.39 13.25 -5.91
N GLU A 31 11.09 13.96 -6.80
CA GLU A 31 12.16 13.41 -7.66
C GLU A 31 13.19 12.53 -6.90
N LYS A 32 13.73 13.01 -5.77
CA LYS A 32 14.72 12.27 -4.97
C LYS A 32 14.20 10.94 -4.44
N TRP A 33 12.89 10.83 -4.16
CA TRP A 33 12.31 9.58 -3.70
C TRP A 33 12.05 8.63 -4.87
N ALA A 34 11.56 9.15 -6.00
CA ALA A 34 11.37 8.38 -7.22
C ALA A 34 12.69 7.77 -7.72
N GLU A 35 13.79 8.52 -7.66
CA GLU A 35 15.14 8.03 -7.96
C GLU A 35 15.50 6.80 -7.12
N LYS A 36 15.26 6.84 -5.80
CA LYS A 36 15.51 5.69 -4.90
C LYS A 36 14.59 4.51 -5.21
N ALA A 37 13.34 4.76 -5.60
CA ALA A 37 12.39 3.72 -5.97
C ALA A 37 12.79 3.00 -7.27
N VAL A 38 13.21 3.76 -8.27
CA VAL A 38 13.70 3.27 -9.55
C VAL A 38 15.04 2.56 -9.39
N ASP A 39 15.98 3.10 -8.61
CA ASP A 39 17.25 2.44 -8.31
C ASP A 39 17.05 1.07 -7.63
N SER A 40 16.16 1.02 -6.64
CA SER A 40 15.79 -0.24 -5.97
C SER A 40 15.15 -1.24 -6.92
N LEU A 41 14.34 -0.76 -7.88
CA LEU A 41 13.75 -1.61 -8.92
C LEU A 41 14.80 -2.15 -9.88
N VAL A 42 15.67 -1.30 -10.42
CA VAL A 42 16.72 -1.69 -11.36
C VAL A 42 17.62 -2.77 -10.75
N LYS A 43 17.97 -2.65 -9.46
CA LYS A 43 18.74 -3.67 -8.73
C LYS A 43 18.01 -5.02 -8.67
N LYS A 44 16.68 -5.03 -8.56
CA LYS A 44 15.86 -6.26 -8.58
C LYS A 44 15.75 -6.83 -10.00
N LEU A 45 15.48 -5.98 -11.01
CA LEU A 45 15.32 -6.42 -12.40
C LEU A 45 16.62 -6.92 -13.02
N LYS A 46 17.77 -6.39 -12.63
CA LYS A 46 19.09 -6.91 -13.06
C LYS A 46 19.33 -8.37 -12.65
N LYS A 47 18.61 -8.90 -11.66
CA LYS A 47 18.68 -10.32 -11.28
C LYS A 47 17.83 -11.23 -12.18
N LYS A 48 16.94 -10.66 -13.00
CA LYS A 48 16.03 -11.37 -13.90
C LYS A 48 16.36 -11.00 -15.36
N LYS A 49 16.97 -11.94 -16.09
CA LYS A 49 17.37 -11.74 -17.49
C LYS A 49 16.16 -11.31 -18.34
N GLY A 50 16.30 -10.25 -19.14
CA GLY A 50 15.26 -9.72 -20.03
C GLY A 50 14.27 -8.75 -19.38
N ALA A 51 14.20 -8.70 -18.04
CA ALA A 51 13.18 -7.90 -17.34
C ALA A 51 13.41 -6.39 -17.45
N MET A 52 14.67 -5.97 -17.57
CA MET A 52 14.99 -4.55 -17.76
C MET A 52 14.62 -4.10 -19.17
N GLU A 53 14.97 -4.89 -20.18
CA GLU A 53 14.65 -4.61 -21.59
C GLU A 53 13.14 -4.61 -21.83
N ASP A 54 12.41 -5.51 -21.16
CA ASP A 54 10.94 -5.54 -21.20
C ASP A 54 10.32 -4.28 -20.59
N LEU A 55 10.88 -3.77 -19.48
CA LEU A 55 10.43 -2.52 -18.86
C LEU A 55 10.73 -1.31 -19.74
N GLU A 56 11.96 -1.21 -20.28
CA GLU A 56 12.34 -0.11 -21.17
C GLU A 56 11.44 -0.07 -22.40
N ARG A 57 11.17 -1.22 -23.02
CA ARG A 57 10.28 -1.33 -24.18
C ARG A 57 8.86 -0.89 -23.85
N ALA A 58 8.34 -1.27 -22.68
CA ALA A 58 7.02 -0.84 -22.24
C ALA A 58 6.94 0.69 -22.08
N LEU A 59 7.98 1.31 -21.50
CA LEU A 59 8.04 2.76 -21.29
C LEU A 59 8.29 3.56 -22.57
N SER A 60 9.12 3.05 -23.49
CA SER A 60 9.47 3.74 -24.74
C SER A 60 8.36 3.71 -25.79
N SER A 61 7.46 2.72 -25.72
CA SER A 61 6.42 2.52 -26.74
C SER A 61 5.05 2.34 -26.08
N PRO A 62 4.49 3.41 -25.48
CA PRO A 62 3.14 3.37 -24.91
C PRO A 62 2.12 2.93 -25.96
N GLY A 63 1.19 2.05 -25.59
CA GLY A 63 0.14 1.55 -26.47
C GLY A 63 0.50 0.29 -27.27
N GLN A 64 1.77 -0.14 -27.28
CA GLN A 64 2.13 -1.46 -27.80
C GLN A 64 2.03 -2.55 -26.70
N PRO A 65 1.64 -3.79 -27.06
CA PRO A 65 1.63 -4.89 -26.11
C PRO A 65 3.05 -5.15 -25.58
N SER A 66 3.17 -5.24 -24.26
CA SER A 66 4.42 -5.48 -23.56
C SER A 66 4.28 -6.63 -22.57
N LYS A 67 5.40 -7.26 -22.19
CA LYS A 67 5.43 -8.40 -21.26
C LYS A 67 5.26 -7.92 -19.81
N CYS A 68 4.87 -8.84 -18.93
CA CYS A 68 4.87 -8.56 -17.49
C CYS A 68 6.29 -8.34 -16.99
N VAL A 69 6.51 -7.24 -16.28
CA VAL A 69 7.75 -6.99 -15.54
C VAL A 69 7.45 -7.24 -14.07
N THR A 70 7.99 -8.31 -13.50
CA THR A 70 7.62 -8.76 -12.16
C THR A 70 8.73 -8.57 -11.12
N ILE A 71 8.31 -8.38 -9.87
CA ILE A 71 9.17 -8.44 -8.68
C ILE A 71 8.58 -9.41 -7.64
N PRO A 72 9.43 -9.98 -6.75
CA PRO A 72 8.94 -10.83 -5.66
C PRO A 72 7.97 -10.09 -4.73
N ARG A 73 6.90 -10.77 -4.34
CA ARG A 73 5.87 -10.27 -3.42
C ARG A 73 6.31 -10.42 -1.97
N SER A 74 6.27 -9.32 -1.21
CA SER A 74 6.38 -9.35 0.26
C SER A 74 5.18 -10.04 0.90
N LEU A 75 5.31 -10.54 2.13
CA LEU A 75 4.21 -11.21 2.86
C LEU A 75 2.94 -10.35 2.96
N ASP A 76 3.10 -9.04 3.19
CA ASP A 76 2.00 -8.07 3.27
C ASP A 76 1.71 -7.37 1.93
N GLY A 77 2.42 -7.76 0.85
CA GLY A 77 2.32 -7.15 -0.47
C GLY A 77 2.90 -5.73 -0.59
N ARG A 78 3.50 -5.17 0.47
CA ARG A 78 4.05 -3.80 0.44
C ARG A 78 5.54 -3.80 0.11
N LEU A 79 5.97 -2.74 -0.56
CA LEU A 79 7.36 -2.42 -0.85
C LEU A 79 7.78 -1.21 -0.01
N GLN A 80 8.93 -1.31 0.66
CA GLN A 80 9.53 -0.21 1.40
C GLN A 80 10.63 0.46 0.58
N VAL A 81 10.52 1.77 0.37
CA VAL A 81 11.52 2.59 -0.31
C VAL A 81 11.80 3.83 0.54
N SER A 82 13.05 3.99 1.00
CA SER A 82 13.50 5.16 1.77
C SER A 82 12.55 5.53 2.93
N HIS A 83 12.27 4.57 3.81
CA HIS A 83 11.36 4.70 4.97
C HIS A 83 9.87 4.84 4.67
N ARG A 84 9.46 4.84 3.39
CA ARG A 84 8.04 4.87 3.00
C ARG A 84 7.59 3.49 2.55
N LYS A 85 6.40 3.06 2.98
CA LYS A 85 5.79 1.79 2.57
C LYS A 85 4.63 2.08 1.63
N GLY A 86 4.58 1.36 0.51
CA GLY A 86 3.48 1.47 -0.46
C GLY A 86 3.33 0.18 -1.26
N LEU A 87 2.29 0.12 -2.08
CA LEU A 87 2.07 -1.04 -2.96
C LEU A 87 2.92 -0.88 -4.22
N PRO A 88 3.66 -1.93 -4.66
CA PRO A 88 4.65 -1.79 -5.72
C PRO A 88 4.06 -1.31 -7.05
N HIS A 89 2.93 -1.87 -7.47
CA HIS A 89 2.24 -1.45 -8.69
C HIS A 89 1.76 0.01 -8.62
N VAL A 90 1.27 0.48 -7.46
CA VAL A 90 0.88 1.89 -7.25
C VAL A 90 2.09 2.81 -7.34
N ILE A 91 3.19 2.46 -6.67
CA ILE A 91 4.44 3.25 -6.66
C ILE A 91 4.91 3.49 -8.10
N TYR A 92 5.03 2.42 -8.89
CA TYR A 92 5.59 2.53 -10.25
C TYR A 92 4.60 3.10 -11.27
N CYS A 93 3.29 2.90 -11.10
CA CYS A 93 2.27 3.62 -11.88
C CYS A 93 2.30 5.12 -11.60
N ARG A 94 2.51 5.52 -10.33
CA ARG A 94 2.63 6.94 -9.96
C ARG A 94 3.86 7.59 -10.58
N VAL A 95 5.00 6.88 -10.56
CA VAL A 95 6.26 7.39 -11.13
C VAL A 95 6.15 7.63 -12.64
N TRP A 96 5.56 6.71 -13.42
CA TRP A 96 5.64 6.78 -14.89
C TRP A 96 4.36 7.18 -15.63
N ARG A 97 3.20 7.24 -14.95
CA ARG A 97 1.92 7.54 -15.64
C ARG A 97 1.07 8.59 -14.94
N TRP A 98 0.80 8.40 -13.64
CA TRP A 98 -0.20 9.20 -12.92
C TRP A 98 0.38 9.74 -11.60
N PRO A 99 1.07 10.89 -11.61
CA PRO A 99 1.72 11.44 -10.41
C PRO A 99 0.71 11.76 -9.29
N ASP A 100 -0.55 12.01 -9.66
CA ASP A 100 -1.69 12.31 -8.80
C ASP A 100 -2.44 11.07 -8.30
N LEU A 101 -2.00 9.85 -8.66
CA LEU A 101 -2.63 8.61 -8.22
C LEU A 101 -2.60 8.47 -6.70
N GLN A 102 -3.74 8.38 -6.03
CA GLN A 102 -3.82 8.39 -4.56
C GLN A 102 -3.79 6.98 -3.98
N SER A 103 -4.57 6.07 -4.54
CA SER A 103 -4.77 4.72 -3.99
C SER A 103 -4.81 3.62 -5.04
N HIS A 104 -4.65 2.37 -4.59
CA HIS A 104 -4.81 1.18 -5.43
C HIS A 104 -6.25 0.97 -5.95
N HIS A 105 -7.26 1.56 -5.31
CA HIS A 105 -8.65 1.49 -5.79
C HIS A 105 -8.84 2.17 -7.14
N GLU A 106 -7.97 3.12 -7.49
CA GLU A 106 -7.94 3.79 -8.80
C GLU A 106 -7.26 2.94 -9.88
N LEU A 107 -6.72 1.75 -9.57
CA LEU A 107 -6.07 0.89 -10.54
C LEU A 107 -6.81 -0.43 -10.72
N LYS A 108 -7.08 -0.79 -11.97
CA LYS A 108 -7.47 -2.15 -12.36
C LYS A 108 -6.43 -2.77 -13.26
N ALA A 109 -6.09 -4.02 -13.03
CA ALA A 109 -5.25 -4.78 -13.96
C ALA A 109 -5.96 -4.97 -15.30
N MET A 110 -5.19 -4.97 -16.38
CA MET A 110 -5.69 -5.34 -17.71
C MET A 110 -5.65 -6.85 -17.89
N GLU A 111 -6.43 -7.37 -18.84
CA GLU A 111 -6.53 -8.81 -19.13
C GLU A 111 -5.21 -9.43 -19.60
N CYS A 112 -4.34 -8.63 -20.22
CA CYS A 112 -3.02 -9.08 -20.66
C CYS A 112 -1.99 -9.25 -19.52
N CYS A 113 -2.36 -8.89 -18.28
CA CYS A 113 -1.48 -9.01 -17.13
C CYS A 113 -1.59 -10.40 -16.50
N GLU A 114 -0.54 -11.21 -16.62
CA GLU A 114 -0.48 -12.56 -16.04
C GLU A 114 -0.23 -12.55 -14.52
N PHE A 115 0.44 -11.51 -14.02
CA PHE A 115 0.86 -11.38 -12.61
C PHE A 115 0.26 -10.14 -11.93
N PRO A 116 -1.06 -9.90 -11.97
CA PRO A 116 -1.65 -8.70 -11.39
C PRO A 116 -1.56 -8.76 -9.87
N PHE A 117 -1.47 -7.60 -9.22
CA PHE A 117 -1.36 -7.52 -7.76
C PHE A 117 -2.43 -8.33 -7.01
N GLY A 118 -3.67 -8.33 -7.51
CA GLY A 118 -4.81 -9.04 -6.91
C GLY A 118 -4.74 -10.58 -6.99
N ALA A 119 -3.92 -11.16 -7.89
CA ALA A 119 -3.82 -12.61 -8.07
C ALA A 119 -3.11 -13.33 -6.91
N LYS A 120 -2.53 -12.59 -5.95
CA LYS A 120 -1.84 -13.10 -4.76
C LYS A 120 -0.74 -14.14 -5.05
N GLN A 121 -0.14 -14.09 -6.24
CA GLN A 121 0.96 -14.96 -6.66
C GLN A 121 2.30 -14.59 -5.97
N LYS A 122 3.34 -15.42 -6.16
CA LYS A 122 4.70 -15.18 -5.63
C LYS A 122 5.34 -13.91 -6.18
N ASP A 123 4.97 -13.53 -7.39
CA ASP A 123 5.46 -12.39 -8.13
C ASP A 123 4.33 -11.39 -8.40
N ILE A 124 4.66 -10.10 -8.48
CA ILE A 124 3.73 -9.02 -8.82
C ILE A 124 4.27 -8.26 -10.03
N CYS A 125 3.44 -8.06 -11.04
CA CYS A 125 3.70 -7.18 -12.18
C CYS A 125 3.69 -5.71 -11.75
N ILE A 126 4.74 -4.99 -12.13
CA ILE A 126 4.90 -3.54 -11.92
C ILE A 126 4.92 -2.74 -13.22
N ASN A 127 4.70 -3.39 -14.36
CA ASN A 127 4.59 -2.71 -15.65
C ASN A 127 3.38 -1.74 -15.59
N PRO A 128 3.59 -0.41 -15.67
CA PRO A 128 2.52 0.54 -15.47
C PRO A 128 1.47 0.47 -16.59
N TYR A 129 1.81 -0.06 -17.77
CA TYR A 129 0.87 -0.28 -18.87
C TYR A 129 0.07 -1.56 -18.73
N HIS A 130 0.29 -2.37 -17.70
CA HIS A 130 -0.57 -3.52 -17.37
C HIS A 130 -1.71 -3.17 -16.42
N TYR A 131 -1.84 -1.88 -16.09
CA TYR A 131 -2.90 -1.34 -15.27
C TYR A 131 -3.60 -0.20 -16.02
N ARG A 132 -4.91 -0.06 -15.81
CA ARG A 132 -5.70 1.09 -16.25
C ARG A 132 -6.19 1.85 -15.04
N ARG A 133 -6.24 3.17 -15.16
CA ARG A 133 -6.86 4.02 -14.15
C ARG A 133 -8.37 3.87 -14.23
N VAL A 134 -9.02 3.84 -13.07
CA VAL A 134 -10.47 3.85 -12.92
C VAL A 134 -10.84 4.88 -11.88
N GLU A 135 -12.06 5.38 -11.95
CA GLU A 135 -12.61 6.23 -10.90
C GLU A 135 -12.79 5.39 -9.63
N THR A 136 -12.41 5.96 -8.47
CA THR A 136 -12.79 5.38 -7.19
C THR A 136 -14.31 5.38 -7.11
N PRO A 137 -14.97 4.25 -6.78
CA PRO A 137 -16.39 4.27 -6.46
C PRO A 137 -16.62 5.37 -5.44
N ALA A 138 -17.51 6.32 -5.73
CA ALA A 138 -17.90 7.30 -4.73
C ALA A 138 -18.41 6.51 -3.52
N GLU A 139 -17.74 6.67 -2.38
CA GLU A 139 -18.27 6.20 -1.10
C GLU A 139 -19.60 6.93 -0.93
N THR A 140 -20.71 6.27 -1.27
CA THR A 140 -22.04 6.81 -0.97
C THR A 140 -22.07 7.09 0.52
N PRO A 141 -22.32 8.34 0.96
CA PRO A 141 -22.36 8.65 2.38
C PRO A 141 -23.36 7.71 3.05
N PRO A 142 -23.06 7.22 4.28
CA PRO A 142 -24.00 6.37 4.99
C PRO A 142 -25.35 7.09 5.08
N PRO A 143 -26.48 6.39 4.86
CA PRO A 143 -27.79 7.02 4.96
C PRO A 143 -27.91 7.72 6.31
N PRO A 144 -28.48 8.93 6.37
CA PRO A 144 -28.66 9.64 7.63
C PRO A 144 -29.48 8.73 8.54
N TYR A 145 -28.87 8.30 9.64
CA TYR A 145 -29.50 7.44 10.63
C TYR A 145 -30.83 8.07 11.02
N SER A 146 -31.93 7.37 10.73
CA SER A 146 -33.28 7.73 11.12
C SER A 146 -33.30 8.00 12.62
N MET A 147 -33.75 9.20 12.98
CA MET A 147 -33.95 9.63 14.35
C MET A 147 -34.92 8.65 15.01
N ALA A 148 -34.39 7.69 15.78
CA ALA A 148 -35.21 6.92 16.71
C ALA A 148 -35.56 7.86 17.85
N GLU A 149 -36.83 8.21 17.90
CA GLU A 149 -37.45 9.14 18.83
C GLU A 149 -37.01 8.87 20.27
N ALA A 150 -36.51 9.92 20.93
CA ALA A 150 -36.29 9.90 22.36
C ALA A 150 -37.67 9.74 23.03
N VAL A 151 -37.97 8.52 23.45
CA VAL A 151 -39.11 8.24 24.31
C VAL A 151 -38.93 9.06 25.58
N THR A 152 -39.83 10.01 25.80
CA THR A 152 -39.94 10.79 27.03
C THR A 152 -40.26 9.84 28.17
N ASN A 153 -39.30 9.60 29.07
CA ASN A 153 -39.60 9.00 30.36
C ASN A 153 -39.89 10.15 31.34
N ASP A 154 -41.18 10.35 31.60
CA ASP A 154 -41.67 10.94 32.84
C ASP A 154 -41.28 10.08 34.05
N ASP A 155 -41.47 10.65 35.24
CA ASP A 155 -41.32 10.08 36.59
C ASP A 155 -40.00 10.36 37.33
N VAL A 156 -39.93 11.59 37.84
CA VAL A 156 -39.21 11.93 39.06
C VAL A 156 -39.87 11.25 40.26
N LYS A 157 -39.15 10.41 41.00
CA LYS A 157 -39.39 10.19 42.43
C LYS A 157 -38.08 9.93 43.20
N PRO A 158 -37.77 10.70 44.26
CA PRO A 158 -36.56 10.51 45.06
C PRO A 158 -36.79 9.67 46.32
N MET A 159 -35.66 9.17 46.88
CA MET A 159 -35.45 8.61 48.23
C MET A 159 -35.95 7.16 48.41
N ASP A 160 -35.19 6.20 48.94
CA ASP A 160 -34.52 6.23 50.25
C ASP A 160 -33.45 5.13 50.47
N SER A 161 -32.44 5.50 51.27
CA SER A 161 -31.68 4.75 52.27
C SER A 161 -30.82 3.50 52.00
N SER A 162 -29.55 3.71 52.39
CA SER A 162 -28.80 2.93 53.37
C SER A 162 -27.93 1.77 52.90
N ASN A 163 -26.61 2.00 53.06
CA ASN A 163 -25.61 1.08 53.65
C ASN A 163 -25.33 -0.23 52.88
N GLN A 164 -24.10 -0.68 52.65
CA GLN A 164 -22.79 -0.47 53.28
C GLN A 164 -21.74 -1.07 52.33
N ASN A 165 -20.51 -0.55 52.42
CA ASN A 165 -19.21 -1.18 52.13
C ASN A 165 -19.19 -2.56 51.43
N MET A 166 -18.41 -2.66 50.35
CA MET A 166 -17.32 -3.65 50.28
C MET A 166 -16.17 -3.14 49.39
N LEU A 167 -15.15 -2.56 50.03
CA LEU A 167 -13.77 -2.74 49.60
C LEU A 167 -13.39 -4.19 49.90
N ILE A 168 -12.61 -4.84 49.03
CA ILE A 168 -11.37 -5.60 49.36
C ILE A 168 -11.03 -6.66 48.28
N LEU A 169 -9.88 -6.41 47.65
CA LEU A 169 -8.77 -7.30 47.26
C LEU A 169 -8.95 -8.58 46.42
N SER A 170 -8.17 -8.58 45.33
CA SER A 170 -7.14 -9.59 44.96
C SER A 170 -7.52 -10.94 44.34
N ALA A 171 -6.78 -11.23 43.26
CA ALA A 171 -6.72 -12.46 42.45
C ALA A 171 -6.01 -13.64 43.18
N PRO A 172 -5.45 -14.66 42.48
CA PRO A 172 -6.03 -15.72 41.63
C PRO A 172 -5.63 -17.14 42.12
N GLN A 173 -6.07 -18.19 41.39
CA GLN A 173 -5.32 -19.42 40.97
C GLN A 173 -6.01 -20.78 41.21
N ARG A 174 -6.06 -21.55 40.11
CA ARG A 174 -5.80 -22.99 39.92
C ARG A 174 -6.44 -24.04 40.85
N GLY A 175 -7.17 -24.97 40.21
CA GLY A 175 -6.64 -26.31 39.99
C GLY A 175 -7.51 -27.51 40.42
N THR A 176 -7.36 -28.60 39.64
CA THR A 176 -7.76 -30.01 39.88
C THR A 176 -9.23 -30.37 39.61
N SER A 177 -9.61 -31.57 39.15
CA SER A 177 -9.00 -32.67 38.37
C SER A 177 -10.19 -33.61 38.04
N LEU A 178 -10.31 -34.08 36.79
CA LEU A 178 -11.37 -35.03 36.41
C LEU A 178 -10.95 -36.46 36.80
N THR A 179 -11.81 -37.17 37.53
CA THR A 179 -11.68 -38.61 37.77
C THR A 179 -12.61 -39.41 36.86
N SER A 180 -12.03 -40.38 36.17
CA SER A 180 -12.68 -41.41 35.36
C SER A 180 -13.25 -42.53 36.24
N THR A 181 -14.38 -43.11 35.87
CA THR A 181 -14.97 -44.28 36.55
C THR A 181 -15.42 -45.29 35.50
N ILE A 182 -14.91 -46.53 35.62
CA ILE A 182 -15.44 -47.79 35.07
C ILE A 182 -15.56 -48.74 36.27
N PRO A 183 -16.62 -49.54 36.39
CA PRO A 183 -16.54 -51.00 36.15
C PRO A 183 -17.87 -51.53 35.53
N GLU A 184 -18.06 -52.77 35.06
CA GLU A 184 -17.31 -54.02 34.96
C GLU A 184 -17.83 -54.75 33.70
#